data_AF-A0A256YLQ1-F1
#
_entry.id   AF-A0A256YLQ1-F1
#
_cell.length_a   1.000
_cell.length_b   1.000
_cell.length_c   1.000
_cell.angle_alpha   90.00
_cell.angle_beta   90.00
_cell.angle_gamma   90.00
#
_symmetry.space_group_name_H-M   'P 1'
#
loop_
_entity.id
_entity.type
_entity.pdbx_description
1 polymer ?
#
loop_
_entity_poly.entity_id
_entity_poly.type
_entity_poly.pdbx_seq_one_letter_code
_entity_poly.pdbx_strand_id
1 'polypeptide(L)' 'MLIFNKFTNAKVKKNKKYFFSCYAYGEKIDVKRHQSLVDVKAVTMHLFEVKKQGKYWKARVVLDV' A
#
# COMPACT_ATOMS: atom_id res chain seq x y z
N MET A 1 9.27 -14.71 -0.77
CA MET A 1 8.34 -13.57 -0.65
C MET A 1 9.03 -12.45 0.10
N LEU A 2 8.81 -11.18 -0.29
CA LEU A 2 9.36 -10.01 0.39
C LEU A 2 8.26 -9.36 1.24
N ILE A 3 8.64 -8.84 2.40
CA ILE A 3 7.77 -7.99 3.23
C ILE A 3 8.35 -6.58 3.24
N PHE A 4 7.50 -5.58 2.99
CA PHE A 4 7.91 -4.18 2.94
C PHE A 4 7.43 -3.45 4.18
N ASN A 5 8.31 -2.64 4.79
CA ASN A 5 7.98 -1.84 5.98
C ASN A 5 8.17 -0.34 5.77
N LYS A 6 8.79 0.07 4.65
CA LYS A 6 9.12 1.48 4.39
C LYS A 6 8.95 1.80 2.92
N PHE A 7 8.33 2.95 2.66
CA PHE A 7 8.16 3.51 1.33
C PHE A 7 8.71 4.93 1.28
N THR A 8 9.50 5.27 0.26
CA THR A 8 10.06 6.63 0.10
C THR A 8 9.92 7.12 -1.33
N ASN A 9 10.15 8.43 -1.51
CA ASN A 9 10.18 9.08 -2.82
C ASN A 9 8.90 8.88 -3.65
N ALA A 10 7.75 8.84 -2.96
CA ALA A 10 6.44 8.68 -3.56
C ALA A 10 6.10 9.87 -4.45
N LYS A 11 5.88 9.62 -5.74
CA LYS A 11 5.59 10.64 -6.75
C LYS A 11 4.36 10.24 -7.54
N VAL A 12 3.40 11.17 -7.63
CA VAL A 12 2.23 11.04 -8.50
C VAL A 12 2.39 12.05 -9.64
N LYS A 13 2.32 11.58 -10.88
CA LYS A 13 2.29 12.43 -12.08
C LYS A 13 0.93 12.27 -12.76
N LYS A 14 0.30 13.39 -13.11
CA LYS A 14 -0.93 13.42 -13.88
C LYS A 14 -0.65 14.01 -15.24
N ASN A 15 -0.68 13.15 -16.26
CA ASN A 15 -0.73 13.56 -17.66
C ASN A 15 -2.13 13.20 -18.18
N LYS A 16 -2.23 12.42 -19.29
CA LYS A 16 -3.49 11.81 -19.75
C LYS A 16 -3.98 10.66 -18.84
N LYS A 17 -3.07 10.05 -18.06
CA LYS A 17 -3.32 9.01 -17.06
C LYS A 17 -2.57 9.37 -15.77
N TYR A 18 -2.95 8.71 -14.67
CA TYR A 18 -2.20 8.79 -13.42
C TYR A 18 -1.03 7.81 -13.43
N PHE A 19 0.14 8.29 -13.05
CA PHE A 19 1.35 7.49 -12.85
C PHE A 19 1.81 7.64 -11.41
N PHE A 20 2.18 6.53 -10.78
CA PHE A 20 2.74 6.49 -9.44
C PHE A 20 4.07 5.76 -9.44
N SER A 21 5.06 6.31 -8.73
CA SER A 21 6.32 5.62 -8.45
C SER A 21 6.77 5.88 -7.01
N CYS A 22 7.42 4.88 -6.41
CA CYS A 22 8.04 4.98 -5.09
C CYS A 22 9.15 3.91 -4.96
N TYR A 23 9.99 4.04 -3.94
CA TYR A 23 10.88 2.97 -3.50
C TYR A 23 10.24 2.25 -2.32
N ALA A 24 10.18 0.91 -2.40
CA ALA A 24 9.74 0.04 -1.31
C ALA A 24 10.96 -0.70 -0.74
N TYR A 25 11.18 -0.60 0.56
CA TYR A 25 12.26 -1.27 1.28
C TYR A 25 11.68 -2.32 2.20
N GLY A 26 12.40 -3.44 2.30
CA GLY A 26 11.90 -4.62 2.97
C GLY A 26 12.95 -5.71 3.06
N GLU A 27 12.53 -6.86 3.58
CA GLU A 27 13.37 -8.06 3.71
C GLU A 27 12.62 -9.30 3.21
N LYS A 28 13.33 -10.42 3.10
CA LYS A 28 12.69 -11.71 2.85
C LYS A 28 11.84 -12.08 4.07
N ILE A 29 10.65 -12.61 3.82
CA ILE A 29 9.82 -13.11 4.91
C ILE A 29 10.54 -14.25 5.64
N ASP A 30 10.60 -14.14 6.96
CA ASP A 30 11.06 -15.17 7.88
C ASP A 30 9.89 -15.54 8.79
N VAL A 31 9.39 -16.77 8.64
CA VAL A 31 8.22 -17.29 9.39
C VAL A 31 8.47 -17.42 10.89
N LYS A 32 9.73 -17.43 11.34
CA LYS A 32 10.07 -17.50 12.77
C LYS A 32 10.05 -16.11 13.42
N ARG A 33 10.38 -15.06 12.65
CA ARG A 33 10.47 -13.68 13.13
C ARG A 33 9.21 -12.87 12.85
N HIS A 34 8.56 -13.10 11.70
CA HIS A 34 7.39 -12.35 11.28
C HIS A 34 6.12 -13.14 11.60
N GLN A 35 5.33 -12.65 12.54
CA GLN A 35 3.99 -13.17 12.81
C GLN A 35 2.99 -12.59 11.81
N SER A 36 2.70 -13.34 10.75
CA SER A 36 1.58 -13.05 9.86
C SER A 36 0.27 -13.41 10.55
N LEU A 37 -0.67 -12.47 10.62
CA LEU A 37 -2.00 -12.72 11.18
C LEU A 37 -2.88 -13.51 10.20
N VAL A 38 -2.92 -13.07 8.94
CA VAL A 38 -3.68 -13.71 7.85
C VAL A 38 -3.04 -13.33 6.52
N ASP A 39 -3.12 -14.22 5.54
CA ASP A 39 -2.68 -13.95 4.18
C ASP A 39 -3.74 -13.13 3.43
N VAL A 40 -3.32 -12.08 2.74
CA VAL A 40 -4.21 -11.26 1.91
C VAL A 40 -4.36 -11.93 0.56
N LYS A 41 -5.60 -12.22 0.16
CA LYS A 41 -5.94 -12.85 -1.12
C LYS A 41 -6.03 -11.83 -2.26
N ALA A 42 -6.65 -10.68 -2.02
CA ALA A 42 -6.86 -9.67 -3.05
C ALA A 42 -7.01 -8.25 -2.49
N VAL A 43 -6.67 -7.26 -3.33
CA VAL A 43 -7.01 -5.85 -3.12
C VAL A 43 -8.36 -5.58 -3.79
N THR A 44 -9.31 -5.01 -3.04
CA THR A 44 -10.66 -4.78 -3.55
C THR A 44 -10.97 -3.29 -3.72
N MET A 45 -11.94 -2.99 -4.59
CA MET A 45 -12.55 -1.66 -4.69
C MET A 45 -13.71 -1.47 -3.71
N HIS A 46 -14.01 -2.46 -2.86
CA HIS A 46 -15.07 -2.37 -1.88
C HIS A 46 -14.72 -1.28 -0.85
N LEU A 47 -15.56 -0.24 -0.77
CA LEU A 47 -15.35 0.93 0.10
C LEU A 47 -14.01 1.65 -0.14
N PHE A 48 -13.43 1.52 -1.33
CA PHE A 48 -12.22 2.24 -1.71
C PHE A 48 -12.51 3.75 -1.77
N GLU A 49 -11.74 4.53 -1.00
CA GLU A 49 -11.93 5.99 -0.92
C GLU A 49 -10.57 6.68 -0.77
N VAL A 50 -10.42 7.82 -1.44
CA VAL A 50 -9.32 8.77 -1.20
C VAL A 50 -9.91 10.17 -1.07
N LYS A 51 -9.72 10.80 0.08
CA LYS A 51 -10.26 12.14 0.37
C LYS A 51 -9.22 13.08 0.95
N LYS A 52 -9.32 14.35 0.56
CA LYS A 52 -8.52 15.43 1.14
C LYS A 52 -9.20 15.91 2.43
N GLN A 53 -8.49 15.83 3.55
CA GLN A 53 -8.93 16.32 4.86
C GLN A 53 -8.03 17.48 5.29
N GLY A 54 -8.44 18.69 4.92
CA GLY A 54 -7.66 19.91 5.15
C GLY A 54 -6.30 19.87 4.44
N LYS A 55 -5.22 19.83 5.23
CA LYS A 55 -3.84 19.74 4.74
C LYS A 55 -3.38 18.31 4.43
N TYR A 56 -4.16 17.30 4.80
CA TYR A 56 -3.78 15.90 4.69
C TYR A 56 -4.64 15.15 3.68
N TRP A 57 -4.18 13.98 3.27
CA TRP A 57 -4.93 13.02 2.47
C TRP A 57 -5.19 11.77 3.32
N LYS A 58 -6.43 11.27 3.26
CA LYS A 58 -6.84 10.02 3.90
C LYS A 58 -7.31 9.05 2.84
N ALA A 59 -6.78 7.83 2.86
CA ALA A 59 -7.18 6.73 2.00
C ALA A 59 -7.78 5.59 2.83
N ARG A 60 -8.76 4.90 2.27
CA ARG A 60 -9.34 3.66 2.78
C ARG A 60 -9.27 2.60 1.69
N VAL A 61 -8.79 1.42 2.06
CA VAL A 61 -8.76 0.22 1.21
C VAL A 61 -9.23 -0.95 2.05
N VAL A 62 -10.09 -1.80 1.50
CA VAL A 62 -10.51 -3.06 2.13
C VAL A 62 -9.85 -4.22 1.40
N LEU A 63 -9.20 -5.08 2.16
CA LEU A 63 -8.50 -6.26 1.68
C LEU A 63 -9.39 -7.49 1.87
N ASP A 64 -9.32 -8.40 0.91
CA ASP A 64 -9.88 -9.74 1.05
C ASP A 64 -8.80 -10.66 1.64
N VAL A 65 -9.15 -11.43 2.65
CA VAL A 65 -8.24 -12.26 3.47
C VAL A 65 -8.70 -13.72 3.48
#